data_AF-A0A7V4Y0V9-F1
#
_entry.id   AF-A0A7V4Y0V9-F1
#
_cell.length_a   1.000
_cell.length_b   1.000
_cell.length_c   1.000
_cell.angle_alpha   90.00
_cell.angle_beta   90.00
_cell.angle_gamma   90.00
#
_symmetry.space_group_name_H-M   'P 1'
#
loop_
_entity.id
_entity.type
_entity.pdbx_description
1 polymer ?
#
loop_
_entity_poly.entity_id
_entity_poly.type
_entity_poly.pdbx_seq_one_letter_code
_entity_poly.pdbx_strand_id
1 'polypeptide(L)'
;MYYLDIVDVQTVWQCGLKNVSVSNDGGKTWRAIKEKAGGMGCILSFADAKTGWLGFGTKFEMTTDGGATWKELALPKDIAKVAAISLRTPTEGYVVDANGMLYITKDGGKSWSSHSLGLSSPNIMGFSSGPFINETPQAAVRFQDANHGVVILGLSGKSNLIALRTADGGKTWKEETIPAEPGTPYLSRDGKFLTVNQWGKGLTILKYE
;
A
#
# COMPACT_ATOMS: atom_id res chain seq x y z
N MET A 1 -7.99 -1.53 -13.00
CA MET A 1 -6.72 -1.50 -12.24
C MET A 1 -7.10 -1.55 -10.77
N TYR A 2 -6.55 -2.49 -10.00
CA TYR A 2 -6.89 -2.65 -8.57
C TYR A 2 -5.86 -1.99 -7.66
N TYR A 3 -4.61 -1.90 -8.12
CA TYR A 3 -3.52 -1.26 -7.40
C TYR A 3 -2.47 -0.76 -8.40
N LEU A 4 -1.72 0.27 -8.02
CA LEU A 4 -0.56 0.74 -8.77
C LEU A 4 0.54 1.22 -7.82
N ASP A 5 1.78 1.12 -8.25
CA ASP A 5 2.92 1.78 -7.61
C ASP A 5 3.76 2.49 -8.68
N ILE A 6 3.89 3.80 -8.52
CA ILE A 6 4.74 4.65 -9.37
C ILE A 6 6.12 4.67 -8.69
N VAL A 7 7.10 4.06 -9.35
CA VAL A 7 8.49 4.04 -8.88
C VAL A 7 9.15 5.37 -9.23
N ASP A 8 8.96 5.81 -10.47
CA ASP A 8 9.41 7.10 -11.00
C ASP A 8 8.54 7.50 -12.20
N VAL A 9 8.91 8.59 -12.88
CA VAL A 9 8.16 9.15 -14.01
C VAL A 9 8.07 8.23 -15.24
N GLN A 10 8.95 7.23 -15.34
CA GLN A 10 8.95 6.22 -16.40
C GLN A 10 8.35 4.91 -15.92
N THR A 11 8.69 4.49 -14.70
CA THR A 11 8.44 3.14 -14.19
C THR A 11 7.17 3.10 -13.33
N VAL A 12 6.14 2.43 -13.85
CA VAL A 12 4.87 2.23 -13.13
C VAL A 12 4.50 0.75 -13.14
N TRP A 13 4.24 0.20 -11.97
CA TRP A 13 3.71 -1.14 -11.80
C TRP A 13 2.23 -1.08 -11.52
N GLN A 14 1.45 -2.00 -12.10
CA GLN A 14 0.05 -2.12 -11.77
C GLN A 14 -0.34 -3.56 -11.52
N CYS A 15 -1.30 -3.73 -10.62
CA CYS A 15 -2.03 -4.96 -10.49
C CYS A 15 -3.39 -4.82 -11.18
N GLY A 16 -3.53 -5.53 -12.29
CA GLY A 16 -4.75 -5.59 -13.09
C GLY A 16 -5.70 -6.70 -12.62
N LEU A 17 -6.76 -6.91 -13.40
CA LEU A 17 -7.74 -7.98 -13.13
C LEU A 17 -7.17 -9.38 -13.33
N LYS A 18 -6.25 -9.55 -14.28
CA LYS A 18 -5.72 -10.87 -14.68
C LYS A 18 -4.20 -10.96 -14.69
N ASN A 19 -3.51 -9.83 -14.67
CA ASN A 19 -2.05 -9.77 -14.70
C ASN A 19 -1.50 -8.68 -13.78
N VAL A 20 -0.23 -8.83 -13.44
CA VAL A 20 0.63 -7.71 -13.06
C VAL A 20 1.34 -7.24 -14.31
N SER A 21 1.44 -5.93 -14.49
CA SER A 21 2.16 -5.33 -15.62
C SER A 21 2.98 -4.13 -15.22
N VAL A 22 3.97 -3.83 -16.05
CA VAL A 22 4.88 -2.70 -15.89
C VAL A 22 4.85 -1.83 -17.13
N SER A 23 4.88 -0.53 -16.92
CA SER A 23 5.22 0.47 -17.92
C SER A 23 6.60 1.04 -17.60
N ASN A 24 7.40 1.30 -18.64
CA ASN A 24 8.70 1.96 -18.54
C ASN A 24 8.72 3.25 -19.39
N ASP A 25 7.55 3.79 -19.70
CA ASP A 25 7.37 4.98 -20.54
C ASP A 25 6.29 5.92 -20.01
N GLY A 26 6.09 5.91 -18.68
CA GLY A 26 5.14 6.79 -17.98
C GLY A 26 3.68 6.40 -18.20
N GLY A 27 3.40 5.12 -18.39
CA GLY A 27 2.06 4.56 -18.57
C GLY A 27 1.56 4.55 -20.00
N LYS A 28 2.38 4.89 -21.00
CA LYS A 28 1.98 4.91 -22.42
C LYS A 28 1.83 3.49 -22.98
N THR A 29 2.74 2.59 -22.63
CA THR A 29 2.68 1.17 -22.99
C THR A 29 2.89 0.29 -21.77
N TRP A 30 2.32 -0.93 -21.83
CA TRP A 30 2.30 -1.86 -20.71
C TRP A 30 2.73 -3.25 -21.15
N ARG A 31 3.61 -3.87 -20.37
CA ARG A 31 4.05 -5.26 -20.54
C ARG A 31 3.61 -6.09 -19.35
N ALA A 32 2.90 -7.19 -19.61
CA ALA A 32 2.59 -8.15 -18.55
C ALA A 32 3.88 -8.83 -18.07
N ILE A 33 4.07 -8.85 -16.75
CA ILE A 33 5.22 -9.48 -16.08
C ILE A 33 4.82 -10.76 -15.36
N LYS A 34 3.56 -10.88 -14.97
CA LYS A 34 3.02 -12.09 -14.37
C LYS A 34 1.58 -12.30 -14.84
N GLU A 35 1.41 -13.31 -15.69
CA GLU A 35 0.10 -13.73 -16.17
C GLU A 35 -0.64 -14.53 -15.10
N LYS A 36 -1.98 -14.45 -15.13
CA LYS A 36 -2.86 -15.12 -14.15
C LYS A 36 -2.55 -14.75 -12.69
N ALA A 37 -1.90 -13.62 -12.47
CA ALA A 37 -1.71 -12.99 -11.17
C ALA A 37 -2.46 -11.67 -11.17
N GLY A 38 -3.18 -11.36 -10.11
CA GLY A 38 -4.01 -10.15 -10.06
C GLY A 38 -5.37 -10.42 -9.48
N GLY A 39 -6.28 -9.51 -9.76
CA GLY A 39 -7.64 -9.56 -9.26
C GLY A 39 -7.84 -8.68 -8.04
N MET A 40 -9.02 -8.83 -7.47
CA MET A 40 -9.51 -7.97 -6.40
C MET A 40 -8.73 -8.23 -5.10
N GLY A 41 -8.35 -7.16 -4.40
CA GLY A 41 -7.51 -7.24 -3.20
C GLY A 41 -6.02 -7.51 -3.48
N CYS A 42 -5.60 -7.42 -4.75
CA CYS A 42 -4.19 -7.37 -5.09
C CYS A 42 -3.56 -6.09 -4.55
N ILE A 43 -2.39 -6.21 -3.93
CA ILE A 43 -1.57 -5.08 -3.50
C ILE A 43 -0.14 -5.32 -3.98
N LEU A 44 0.51 -4.27 -4.48
CA LEU A 44 1.92 -4.32 -4.85
C LEU A 44 2.68 -3.09 -4.39
N SER A 45 3.99 -3.24 -4.21
CA SER A 45 4.91 -2.11 -4.10
C SER A 45 6.30 -2.53 -4.56
N PHE A 46 7.00 -1.62 -5.21
CA PHE A 46 8.34 -1.82 -5.74
C PHE A 46 9.30 -0.81 -5.14
N ALA A 47 10.48 -1.24 -4.72
CA ALA A 47 11.53 -0.31 -4.29
C ALA A 47 12.16 0.40 -5.51
N ASP A 48 12.35 -0.38 -6.58
CA ASP A 48 12.98 0.02 -7.83
C ASP A 48 12.44 -0.85 -8.98
N ALA A 49 13.04 -0.79 -10.18
CA ALA A 49 12.63 -1.57 -11.34
C ALA A 49 12.85 -3.10 -11.20
N LYS A 50 13.55 -3.57 -10.17
CA LYS A 50 13.93 -4.98 -9.98
C LYS A 50 13.31 -5.61 -8.74
N THR A 51 13.19 -4.85 -7.66
CA THR A 51 12.79 -5.36 -6.34
C THR A 51 11.38 -4.92 -6.00
N GLY A 52 10.49 -5.89 -5.77
CA GLY A 52 9.11 -5.60 -5.44
C GLY A 52 8.40 -6.75 -4.76
N TRP A 53 7.30 -6.40 -4.10
CA TRP A 53 6.40 -7.31 -3.41
C TRP A 53 5.03 -7.26 -4.06
N LEU A 54 4.38 -8.43 -4.10
CA LEU A 54 3.03 -8.63 -4.58
C LEU A 54 2.31 -9.51 -3.57
N GLY A 55 1.05 -9.20 -3.27
CA GLY A 55 0.29 -10.04 -2.37
C GLY A 55 -1.22 -9.88 -2.43
N PHE A 56 -1.88 -10.84 -1.80
CA PHE A 56 -3.33 -10.96 -1.68
C PHE A 56 -3.69 -11.44 -0.28
N GLY A 57 -4.40 -10.62 0.48
CA GLY A 57 -4.73 -10.93 1.87
C GLY A 57 -3.46 -11.07 2.72
N THR A 58 -3.01 -12.30 2.97
CA THR A 58 -1.78 -12.62 3.73
C THR A 58 -0.76 -13.44 2.93
N LYS A 59 -1.05 -13.75 1.66
CA LYS A 59 -0.12 -14.49 0.79
C LYS A 59 0.69 -13.50 -0.04
N PHE A 60 2.00 -13.48 0.19
CA PHE A 60 2.91 -12.55 -0.46
C PHE A 60 4.06 -13.27 -1.14
N GLU A 61 4.53 -12.63 -2.19
CA GLU A 61 5.72 -13.02 -2.92
C GLU A 61 6.57 -11.78 -3.23
N MET A 62 7.85 -12.02 -3.41
CA MET A 62 8.84 -11.01 -3.74
C MET A 62 9.61 -11.38 -5.00
N THR A 63 10.05 -10.36 -5.71
CA THR A 63 11.00 -10.45 -6.82
C THR A 63 12.18 -9.54 -6.54
N THR A 64 13.35 -9.90 -7.08
CA THR A 64 14.58 -9.07 -7.09
C THR A 64 15.18 -8.98 -8.50
N ASP A 65 14.45 -9.44 -9.51
CA ASP A 65 14.89 -9.53 -10.91
C ASP A 65 13.88 -8.91 -11.89
N GLY A 66 13.03 -8.00 -11.40
CA GLY A 66 12.07 -7.26 -12.22
C GLY A 66 10.84 -8.09 -12.60
N GLY A 67 10.49 -9.06 -11.74
CA GLY A 67 9.34 -9.93 -11.91
C GLY A 67 9.58 -11.13 -12.82
N ALA A 68 10.83 -11.41 -13.20
CA ALA A 68 11.17 -12.60 -13.98
C ALA A 68 11.00 -13.87 -13.13
N THR A 69 11.38 -13.82 -11.86
CA THR A 69 11.07 -14.84 -10.87
C THR A 69 10.43 -14.24 -9.62
N TRP A 70 9.61 -15.05 -8.97
CA TRP A 70 8.90 -14.71 -7.74
C TRP A 70 9.12 -15.81 -6.71
N LYS A 71 9.37 -15.41 -5.47
CA LYS A 71 9.54 -16.33 -4.33
C LYS A 71 8.58 -15.92 -3.23
N GLU A 72 8.14 -16.89 -2.44
CA GLU A 72 7.31 -16.61 -1.27
C GLU A 72 8.01 -15.62 -0.33
N LEU A 73 7.25 -14.63 0.13
CA LEU A 73 7.65 -13.68 1.16
C LEU A 73 6.87 -14.04 2.42
N ALA A 74 7.56 -14.62 3.40
CA ALA A 74 6.96 -14.95 4.69
C ALA A 74 6.64 -13.66 5.45
N LEU A 75 5.36 -13.48 5.76
CA LEU A 75 4.90 -12.41 6.64
C LEU A 75 4.95 -12.85 8.11
N PRO A 76 4.91 -11.91 9.07
CA PRO A 76 4.79 -12.21 10.49
C PRO A 76 3.62 -13.15 10.79
N LYS A 77 3.81 -14.10 11.69
CA LYS A 77 2.85 -15.18 11.98
C LYS A 77 1.45 -14.67 12.36
N ASP A 78 1.39 -13.59 13.13
CA ASP A 78 0.15 -13.05 13.70
C ASP A 78 -0.44 -11.91 12.86
N ILE A 79 0.01 -11.73 11.61
CA ILE A 79 -0.50 -10.67 10.75
C ILE A 79 -1.95 -10.92 10.36
N ALA A 80 -2.79 -9.88 10.43
CA ALA A 80 -4.12 -9.92 9.84
C ALA A 80 -4.05 -9.71 8.31
N LYS A 81 -5.22 -9.59 7.67
CA LYS A 81 -5.26 -9.22 6.24
C LYS A 81 -4.50 -7.91 6.02
N VAL A 82 -3.62 -7.88 5.02
CA VAL A 82 -2.83 -6.68 4.70
C VAL A 82 -3.73 -5.60 4.11
N ALA A 83 -3.65 -4.40 4.68
CA ALA A 83 -4.35 -3.19 4.24
C ALA A 83 -3.49 -2.38 3.28
N ALA A 84 -2.20 -2.21 3.57
CA ALA A 84 -1.30 -1.43 2.74
C ALA A 84 0.13 -1.93 2.85
N ILE A 85 0.91 -1.73 1.79
CA ILE A 85 2.34 -1.99 1.79
C ILE A 85 3.10 -0.82 1.16
N SER A 86 4.36 -0.68 1.55
CA SER A 86 5.29 0.22 0.86
C SER A 86 6.71 -0.29 1.00
N LEU A 87 7.42 -0.39 -0.12
CA LEU A 87 8.87 -0.51 -0.14
C LEU A 87 9.51 0.87 -0.30
N ARG A 88 10.42 1.21 0.61
CA ARG A 88 11.24 2.44 0.52
C ARG A 88 12.58 2.16 -0.15
N THR A 89 13.15 0.99 0.15
CA THR A 89 14.39 0.48 -0.44
C THR A 89 14.26 -1.02 -0.70
N PRO A 90 15.19 -1.67 -1.41
CA PRO A 90 15.15 -3.12 -1.61
C PRO A 90 15.17 -3.94 -0.31
N THR A 91 15.61 -3.37 0.81
CA THR A 91 15.70 -4.05 2.10
C THR A 91 14.73 -3.50 3.14
N GLU A 92 14.18 -2.29 2.96
CA GLU A 92 13.27 -1.67 3.92
C GLU A 92 11.85 -1.56 3.38
N GLY A 93 10.93 -2.17 4.12
CA GLY A 93 9.53 -2.30 3.76
C GLY A 93 8.60 -2.19 4.97
N TYR A 94 7.39 -1.74 4.68
CA TYR A 94 6.35 -1.46 5.66
C TYR A 94 5.05 -2.14 5.23
N VAL A 95 4.36 -2.74 6.20
CA VAL A 95 3.07 -3.39 6.00
C VAL A 95 2.12 -2.92 7.10
N VAL A 96 0.93 -2.47 6.72
CA VAL A 96 -0.16 -2.19 7.66
C VAL A 96 -1.23 -3.25 7.47
N ASP A 97 -1.69 -3.85 8.57
CA ASP A 97 -2.75 -4.85 8.53
C ASP A 97 -4.13 -4.31 8.95
N ALA A 98 -5.15 -5.15 8.82
CA ALA A 98 -6.53 -4.82 9.15
C ALA A 98 -6.77 -4.48 10.63
N ASN A 99 -5.87 -4.89 11.53
CA ASN A 99 -5.97 -4.62 12.97
C ASN A 99 -5.31 -3.29 13.36
N GLY A 100 -4.75 -2.55 12.41
CA GLY A 100 -4.01 -1.32 12.68
C GLY A 100 -2.65 -1.60 13.31
N MET A 101 -1.99 -2.68 12.90
CA MET A 101 -0.59 -2.94 13.22
C MET A 101 0.30 -2.53 12.05
N LEU A 102 1.39 -1.81 12.35
CA LEU A 102 2.49 -1.58 11.43
C LEU A 102 3.56 -2.65 11.65
N TYR A 103 3.98 -3.30 10.57
CA TYR A 103 5.12 -4.19 10.52
C TYR A 103 6.22 -3.57 9.66
N ILE A 104 7.46 -3.66 10.13
CA ILE A 104 8.64 -3.04 9.51
C ILE A 104 9.70 -4.12 9.34
N THR A 105 10.28 -4.21 8.16
CA THR A 105 11.49 -4.98 7.89
C THR A 105 12.62 -4.08 7.45
N LYS A 106 13.85 -4.44 7.77
CA LYS A 106 15.08 -3.76 7.33
C LYS A 106 16.02 -4.68 6.55
N ASP A 107 15.63 -5.93 6.32
CA ASP A 107 16.43 -6.98 5.70
C ASP A 107 15.72 -7.68 4.53
N GLY A 108 14.73 -7.01 3.93
CA GLY A 108 13.97 -7.50 2.78
C GLY A 108 12.90 -8.54 3.15
N GLY A 109 12.42 -8.51 4.40
CA GLY A 109 11.35 -9.37 4.89
C GLY A 109 11.81 -10.69 5.51
N LYS A 110 13.10 -10.80 5.84
CA LYS A 110 13.63 -11.97 6.58
C LYS A 110 13.29 -11.87 8.07
N SER A 111 13.23 -10.66 8.61
CA SER A 111 12.77 -10.37 9.95
C SER A 111 11.88 -9.13 9.98
N TRP A 112 11.04 -9.05 11.01
CA TRP A 112 10.02 -8.03 11.16
C TRP A 112 9.93 -7.55 12.61
N SER A 113 9.80 -6.24 12.80
CA SER A 113 9.33 -5.64 14.05
C SER A 113 7.90 -5.12 13.88
N SER A 114 7.13 -5.03 14.95
CA SER A 114 5.76 -4.52 14.90
C SER A 114 5.49 -3.41 15.92
N HIS A 115 4.65 -2.47 15.53
CA HIS A 115 4.18 -1.37 16.35
C HIS A 115 2.68 -1.16 16.14
N SER A 116 1.93 -0.88 17.21
CA SER A 116 0.53 -0.50 17.07
C SER A 116 0.42 0.92 16.51
N LEU A 117 -0.57 1.16 15.67
CA LEU A 117 -0.95 2.51 15.24
C LEU A 117 -1.65 3.32 16.34
N GLY A 118 -1.90 2.74 17.52
CA GLY A 118 -2.56 3.39 18.64
C GLY A 118 -4.08 3.49 18.49
N LEU A 119 -4.66 2.76 17.53
CA LEU A 119 -6.10 2.75 17.27
C LEU A 119 -6.80 1.68 18.12
N SER A 120 -7.93 2.03 18.75
CA SER A 120 -8.77 1.06 19.46
C SER A 120 -9.72 0.35 18.48
N SER A 121 -9.41 -0.91 18.13
CA SER A 121 -10.22 -1.78 17.27
C SER A 121 -10.63 -1.12 15.93
N PRO A 122 -9.66 -0.69 15.10
CA PRO A 122 -9.99 0.02 13.86
C PRO A 122 -10.73 -0.90 12.89
N ASN A 123 -11.83 -0.39 12.33
CA ASN A 123 -12.54 -1.04 11.23
C ASN A 123 -12.12 -0.37 9.92
N ILE A 124 -10.99 -0.80 9.37
CA ILE A 124 -10.47 -0.31 8.09
C ILE A 124 -11.41 -0.79 6.97
N MET A 125 -11.84 0.14 6.10
CA MET A 125 -12.73 -0.18 4.99
C MET A 125 -12.00 -0.90 3.85
N GLY A 126 -12.75 -1.57 2.98
CA GLY A 126 -12.22 -2.34 1.86
C GLY A 126 -11.74 -3.76 2.20
N PHE A 127 -12.21 -4.33 3.31
CA PHE A 127 -12.07 -5.77 3.59
C PHE A 127 -13.36 -6.58 3.43
N SER A 128 -14.51 -5.90 3.36
CA SER A 128 -15.83 -6.54 3.32
C SER A 128 -16.22 -6.98 1.92
N SER A 129 -16.83 -8.17 1.84
CA SER A 129 -17.41 -8.69 0.62
C SER A 129 -18.88 -8.28 0.49
N GLY A 130 -19.16 -7.25 -0.30
CA GLY A 130 -20.52 -6.82 -0.65
C GLY A 130 -20.86 -7.15 -2.11
N PRO A 131 -22.14 -7.24 -2.48
CA PRO A 131 -22.56 -7.66 -3.83
C PRO A 131 -22.14 -6.71 -4.96
N PHE A 132 -21.64 -5.50 -4.65
CA PHE A 132 -21.37 -4.47 -5.67
C PHE A 132 -19.96 -3.89 -5.73
N ILE A 133 -19.00 -4.31 -4.90
CA ILE A 133 -17.53 -4.23 -5.09
C ILE A 133 -16.86 -4.55 -3.75
N ASN A 134 -15.91 -5.48 -3.72
CA ASN A 134 -14.98 -5.55 -2.59
C ASN A 134 -13.92 -4.49 -2.89
N GLU A 135 -13.97 -3.38 -2.17
CA GLU A 135 -13.04 -2.27 -2.41
C GLU A 135 -11.61 -2.72 -2.08
N THR A 136 -10.63 -2.20 -2.82
CA THR A 136 -9.23 -2.22 -2.36
C THR A 136 -9.20 -1.61 -0.96
N PRO A 137 -8.49 -2.20 0.02
CA PRO A 137 -8.41 -1.63 1.36
C PRO A 137 -8.12 -0.14 1.30
N GLN A 138 -8.90 0.64 2.04
CA GLN A 138 -8.78 2.10 2.02
C GLN A 138 -7.64 2.52 2.94
N ALA A 139 -6.43 2.11 2.56
CA ALA A 139 -5.22 2.35 3.33
C ALA A 139 -4.03 2.63 2.42
N ALA A 140 -3.17 3.54 2.86
CA ALA A 140 -1.85 3.76 2.27
C ALA A 140 -0.83 3.97 3.39
N VAL A 141 0.38 3.49 3.19
CA VAL A 141 1.51 3.73 4.10
C VAL A 141 2.69 4.23 3.28
N ARG A 142 3.40 5.24 3.77
CA ARG A 142 4.68 5.68 3.21
C ARG A 142 5.59 6.18 4.32
N PHE A 143 6.88 5.86 4.17
CA PHE A 143 7.95 6.38 5.01
C PHE A 143 8.97 7.08 4.11
N GLN A 144 9.31 8.32 4.45
CA GLN A 144 10.33 9.10 3.76
C GLN A 144 11.74 8.67 4.20
N ASP A 145 11.87 8.32 5.47
CA ASP A 145 13.07 7.74 6.07
C ASP A 145 12.70 6.79 7.22
N ALA A 146 13.68 6.34 8.00
CA ALA A 146 13.46 5.37 9.08
C ALA A 146 12.61 5.90 10.24
N ASN A 147 12.43 7.22 10.35
CA ASN A 147 11.74 7.89 11.45
C ASN A 147 10.43 8.55 11.00
N HIS A 148 10.39 9.12 9.80
CA HIS A 148 9.26 9.90 9.31
C HIS A 148 8.36 9.08 8.39
N GLY A 149 7.12 8.87 8.83
CA GLY A 149 6.13 8.10 8.10
C GLY A 149 4.71 8.59 8.27
N VAL A 150 3.86 8.18 7.35
CA VAL A 150 2.44 8.47 7.35
C VAL A 150 1.65 7.22 6.97
N VAL A 151 0.55 6.99 7.68
CA VAL A 151 -0.48 6.01 7.34
C VAL A 151 -1.80 6.74 7.13
N ILE A 152 -2.43 6.53 5.99
CA ILE A 152 -3.75 7.08 5.66
C ILE A 152 -4.77 5.97 5.75
N LEU A 153 -5.89 6.20 6.44
CA LEU A 153 -6.93 5.19 6.65
C LEU A 153 -8.32 5.77 6.39
N GLY A 154 -9.12 5.01 5.65
CA GLY A 154 -10.58 5.09 5.66
C GLY A 154 -11.14 4.13 6.70
N LEU A 155 -11.78 4.69 7.73
CA LEU A 155 -12.36 3.91 8.83
C LEU A 155 -13.88 3.95 8.77
N SER A 156 -14.52 2.80 9.00
CA SER A 156 -15.97 2.70 9.11
C SER A 156 -16.49 3.64 10.21
N GLY A 157 -17.56 4.38 9.91
CA GLY A 157 -18.15 5.36 10.82
C GLY A 157 -17.47 6.74 10.84
N LYS A 158 -16.35 6.94 10.13
CA LYS A 158 -15.75 8.27 9.91
C LYS A 158 -16.22 8.82 8.56
N SER A 159 -16.62 10.09 8.53
CA SER A 159 -16.99 10.80 7.30
C SER A 159 -15.78 11.25 6.46
N ASN A 160 -14.59 11.21 7.06
CA ASN A 160 -13.34 11.69 6.48
C ASN A 160 -12.25 10.63 6.65
N LEU A 161 -11.27 10.63 5.76
CA LEU A 161 -10.01 9.92 5.96
C LEU A 161 -9.26 10.47 7.18
N ILE A 162 -8.44 9.63 7.81
CA ILE A 162 -7.47 10.06 8.81
C ILE A 162 -6.04 9.85 8.32
N ALA A 163 -5.13 10.70 8.78
CA ALA A 163 -3.70 10.53 8.66
C ALA A 163 -3.10 10.28 10.04
N LEU A 164 -2.31 9.22 10.19
CA LEU A 164 -1.45 8.99 11.33
C LEU A 164 -0.03 9.31 10.91
N ARG A 165 0.62 10.27 11.58
CA ARG A 165 2.00 10.66 11.31
C ARG A 165 2.93 10.25 12.44
N THR A 166 4.09 9.74 12.09
CA THR A 166 5.16 9.42 13.03
C THR A 166 6.43 10.19 12.68
N ALA A 167 7.21 10.53 13.70
CA ALA A 167 8.55 11.10 13.59
C ALA A 167 9.60 10.25 14.35
N ASP A 168 9.22 9.05 14.79
CA ASP A 168 10.05 8.15 15.60
C ASP A 168 10.05 6.69 15.11
N GLY A 169 9.70 6.49 13.84
CA GLY A 169 9.72 5.18 13.19
C GLY A 169 8.50 4.32 13.50
N GLY A 170 7.38 4.95 13.84
CA GLY A 170 6.10 4.30 14.11
C GLY A 170 5.91 3.87 15.57
N LYS A 171 6.73 4.36 16.50
CA LYS A 171 6.57 4.11 17.94
C LYS A 171 5.44 4.95 18.51
N THR A 172 5.29 6.19 18.03
CA THR A 172 4.17 7.08 18.34
C THR A 172 3.57 7.68 17.08
N TRP A 173 2.28 8.02 17.18
CA TRP A 173 1.47 8.51 16.07
C TRP A 173 0.66 9.72 16.49
N LYS A 174 0.63 10.74 15.62
CA LYS A 174 -0.26 11.88 15.70
C LYS A 174 -1.38 11.71 14.67
N GLU A 175 -2.63 11.65 15.13
CA GLU A 175 -3.82 11.60 14.27
C GLU A 175 -4.20 13.00 13.76
N GLU A 176 -4.52 13.09 12.48
CA GLU A 176 -5.02 14.27 11.79
C GLU A 176 -6.21 13.87 10.90
N THR A 177 -7.23 14.72 10.83
CA THR A 177 -8.33 14.51 9.87
C THR A 177 -7.94 15.05 8.51
N ILE A 178 -8.20 14.28 7.46
CA ILE A 178 -8.06 14.72 6.07
C ILE A 178 -9.45 15.13 5.57
N PRO A 179 -9.62 16.33 4.98
CA PRO A 179 -10.91 16.79 4.47
C PRO A 179 -11.25 16.15 3.11
N ALA A 180 -11.27 14.82 3.08
CA ALA A 180 -11.66 14.01 1.95
C ALA A 180 -12.49 12.84 2.46
N GLU A 181 -13.61 12.59 1.79
CA GLU A 181 -14.41 11.40 2.03
C GLU A 181 -13.57 10.13 1.82
N PRO A 182 -13.88 9.04 2.55
CA PRO A 182 -13.19 7.79 2.35
C PRO A 182 -13.28 7.27 0.90
N GLY A 183 -12.15 6.74 0.43
CA GLY A 183 -11.93 6.19 -0.90
C GLY A 183 -10.55 5.52 -0.92
N THR A 184 -10.09 5.04 -2.08
CA THR A 184 -8.77 4.41 -2.17
C THR A 184 -7.67 5.48 -2.18
N PRO A 185 -6.83 5.59 -1.13
CA PRO A 185 -5.77 6.57 -1.09
C PRO A 185 -4.53 6.09 -1.85
N TYR A 186 -3.84 7.02 -2.50
CA TYR A 186 -2.49 6.83 -3.00
C TYR A 186 -1.62 8.01 -2.55
N LEU A 187 -0.46 7.68 -1.98
CA LEU A 187 0.55 8.66 -1.55
C LEU A 187 1.73 8.64 -2.51
N SER A 188 2.13 9.81 -2.99
CA SER A 188 3.38 9.98 -3.73
C SER A 188 4.58 9.61 -2.85
N ARG A 189 5.68 9.18 -3.48
CA ARG A 189 6.89 8.74 -2.75
C ARG A 189 7.51 9.81 -1.88
N ASP A 190 7.44 11.06 -2.35
CA ASP A 190 7.91 12.22 -1.59
C ASP A 190 6.92 12.66 -0.49
N GLY A 191 5.76 12.03 -0.38
CA GLY A 191 4.72 12.35 0.60
C GLY A 191 4.01 13.69 0.38
N LYS A 192 4.25 14.37 -0.75
CA LYS A 192 3.68 15.70 -1.02
C LYS A 192 2.26 15.67 -1.58
N PHE A 193 1.88 14.56 -2.22
CA PHE A 193 0.58 14.41 -2.83
C PHE A 193 -0.15 13.18 -2.25
N LEU A 194 -1.40 13.42 -1.88
CA LEU A 194 -2.38 12.39 -1.61
C LEU A 194 -3.45 12.48 -2.69
N THR A 195 -3.73 11.37 -3.36
CA THR A 195 -4.92 11.25 -4.20
C THR A 195 -5.90 10.27 -3.58
N VAL A 196 -7.18 10.57 -3.62
CA VAL A 196 -8.24 9.70 -3.14
C VAL A 196 -9.19 9.43 -4.29
N ASN A 197 -9.24 8.17 -4.73
CA ASN A 197 -10.13 7.74 -5.80
C ASN A 197 -11.42 7.15 -5.22
N GLN A 198 -12.55 7.61 -5.74
CA GLN A 198 -13.87 7.13 -5.36
C GLN A 198 -14.65 6.70 -6.60
N TRP A 199 -15.15 5.46 -6.58
CA TRP A 199 -15.92 4.93 -7.69
C TRP A 199 -17.18 5.78 -7.94
N GLY A 200 -17.35 6.27 -9.18
CA GLY A 200 -18.49 7.10 -9.57
C GLY A 200 -18.50 8.54 -9.04
N LYS A 201 -17.56 8.93 -8.15
CA LYS A 201 -17.46 10.29 -7.60
C LYS A 201 -16.23 11.06 -8.09
N GLY A 202 -15.21 10.37 -8.61
CA GLY A 202 -14.03 10.98 -9.22
C GLY A 202 -12.78 10.95 -8.33
N LEU A 203 -11.84 11.85 -8.62
CA LEU A 203 -10.51 11.93 -8.00
C LEU A 203 -10.39 13.21 -7.17
N THR A 204 -10.08 13.06 -5.89
CA THR A 204 -9.65 14.18 -5.03
C THR A 204 -8.13 14.21 -4.98
N ILE A 205 -7.53 15.38 -5.20
CA ILE A 205 -6.08 15.59 -5.08
C ILE A 205 -5.83 16.59 -3.96
N LEU A 206 -5.04 16.19 -2.98
CA LEU A 206 -4.60 17.02 -1.88
C LEU A 206 -3.09 17.18 -1.96
N LYS A 207 -2.64 18.43 -1.87
CA LYS A 207 -1.23 18.79 -1.83
C LYS A 207 -0.90 19.30 -0.43
N TYR A 208 0.19 18.81 0.11
CA TYR A 208 0.79 19.39 1.31
C TYR A 208 1.78 20.47 0.88
N GLU A 209 1.61 21.69 1.41
CA GLU A 209 2.53 22.82 1.21
C GLU A 209 3.64 22.82 2.26
#